data_AF-A0A955BW77-F1
#
_entry.id   AF-A0A955BW77-F1
#
_cell.length_a   1.000
_cell.length_b   1.000
_cell.length_c   1.000
_cell.angle_alpha   90.00
_cell.angle_beta   90.00
_cell.angle_gamma   90.00
#
_symmetry.space_group_name_H-M   'P 1'
#
loop_
_entity.id
_entity.type
_entity.pdbx_description
1 polymer ?
#
loop_
_entity_poly.entity_id
_entity_poly.type
_entity_poly.pdbx_seq_one_letter_code
_entity_poly.pdbx_strand_id
1 'polypeptide(L)'
;MSDSYSIPLVLADWGQIIGLLLLVVFWVLRYLFSDEQPQKKKPPERLPPRPEEPRPEQQGAQQVRPAEQGQRDLRAEVDEFLRKSKQQPVVQQQAPREQRPAKLVVELEPEAPAGESLSDHVQRHITHLQESQLAEQAAHLGEQVALADDKVQARLDAKFKHRLGSIKSREEEPTLAVVVEPGVGPDQIAAMLASPESIKTAIILNEILQRPTDRW
;
A
#
# COMPACT_ATOMS: atom_id res chain seq x y z
N MET A 1 -6.63 49.52 -40.01
CA MET A 1 -5.83 48.34 -40.39
C MET A 1 -5.54 47.62 -39.10
N SER A 2 -6.40 46.68 -38.75
CA SER A 2 -6.36 45.93 -37.50
C SER A 2 -6.55 44.48 -37.89
N ASP A 3 -5.44 43.74 -37.96
CA ASP A 3 -5.44 42.33 -38.31
C ASP A 3 -6.11 41.52 -37.19
N SER A 4 -7.31 41.03 -37.50
CA SER A 4 -8.00 40.04 -36.69
C SER A 4 -7.39 38.68 -36.98
N TYR A 5 -6.39 38.28 -36.18
CA TYR A 5 -5.92 36.90 -36.16
C TYR A 5 -6.95 36.05 -35.43
N SER A 6 -7.92 35.56 -36.20
CA SER A 6 -8.73 34.39 -35.85
C SER A 6 -7.76 33.27 -35.48
N ILE A 7 -7.81 32.75 -34.25
CA ILE A 7 -7.11 31.52 -33.85
C ILE A 7 -7.99 30.35 -34.29
N PRO A 8 -7.71 29.68 -35.42
CA PRO A 8 -8.47 28.52 -35.84
C PRO A 8 -7.76 27.27 -35.31
N LEU A 9 -8.52 26.27 -34.88
CA LEU A 9 -8.06 24.88 -34.77
C LEU A 9 -6.93 24.57 -33.77
N VAL A 10 -7.30 24.40 -32.48
CA VAL A 10 -6.56 23.50 -31.56
C VAL A 10 -7.50 22.47 -30.90
N LEU A 11 -8.77 22.37 -31.32
CA LEU A 11 -9.70 21.39 -30.73
C LEU A 11 -9.66 20.00 -31.37
N ALA A 12 -9.07 19.84 -32.55
CA ALA A 12 -9.16 18.59 -33.32
C ALA A 12 -8.24 17.44 -32.85
N ASP A 13 -7.28 17.69 -31.95
CA ASP A 13 -6.25 16.69 -31.60
C ASP A 13 -6.23 16.28 -30.12
N TRP A 14 -7.19 16.74 -29.32
CA TRP A 14 -7.24 16.39 -27.89
C TRP A 14 -7.51 14.91 -27.65
N GLY A 15 -8.22 14.24 -28.55
CA GLY A 15 -8.51 12.81 -28.43
C GLY A 15 -7.24 11.94 -28.44
N GLN A 16 -6.26 12.28 -29.30
CA GLN A 16 -5.00 11.54 -29.38
C GLN A 16 -4.11 11.80 -28.16
N ILE A 17 -4.06 13.05 -27.70
CA ILE A 17 -3.31 13.43 -26.48
C ILE A 17 -3.89 12.72 -25.25
N ILE A 18 -5.21 12.73 -25.09
CA ILE A 18 -5.90 12.05 -23.97
C ILE A 18 -5.66 10.53 -24.06
N GLY A 19 -5.72 9.95 -25.26
CA GLY A 19 -5.44 8.53 -25.47
C GLY A 19 -4.03 8.14 -25.05
N LEU A 20 -3.02 8.92 -25.46
CA LEU A 20 -1.63 8.72 -25.05
C LEU A 20 -1.43 8.84 -23.54
N LEU A 21 -2.08 9.84 -22.93
CA LEU A 21 -1.99 10.07 -21.49
C LEU A 21 -2.58 8.89 -20.69
N LEU A 22 -3.75 8.38 -21.09
CA LEU A 22 -4.35 7.20 -20.46
C LEU A 22 -3.48 5.96 -20.62
N LEU A 23 -2.83 5.76 -21.77
CA LEU A 23 -1.94 4.64 -22.00
C LEU A 23 -0.70 4.70 -21.10
N VAL A 24 -0.11 5.88 -20.92
CA VAL A 24 1.01 6.10 -19.99
C VAL A 24 0.58 5.86 -18.55
N VAL A 25 -0.56 6.40 -18.12
CA VAL A 25 -1.10 6.19 -16.77
C VAL A 25 -1.36 4.71 -16.51
N PHE A 26 -1.97 4.01 -17.46
CA PHE A 26 -2.23 2.58 -17.35
C PHE A 26 -0.92 1.77 -17.26
N TRP A 27 0.11 2.13 -18.05
CA TRP A 27 1.41 1.49 -18.01
C TRP A 27 2.10 1.67 -16.65
N VAL A 28 2.05 2.88 -16.08
CA VAL A 28 2.58 3.18 -14.74
C VAL A 28 1.83 2.44 -13.64
N LEU A 29 0.49 2.40 -13.70
CA LEU A 29 -0.33 1.63 -12.77
C LEU A 29 0.04 0.15 -12.83
N ARG A 30 0.13 -0.43 -14.03
CA ARG A 30 0.54 -1.83 -14.22
C ARG A 30 1.93 -2.08 -13.60
N TYR A 31 2.86 -1.14 -13.76
CA TYR A 31 4.21 -1.26 -13.19
C TYR A 31 4.18 -1.25 -11.66
N LEU A 32 3.42 -0.33 -11.06
CA LEU A 32 3.22 -0.24 -9.60
C LEU A 32 2.58 -1.51 -9.01
N PHE A 33 1.63 -2.13 -9.71
CA PHE A 33 0.96 -3.35 -9.25
C PHE A 33 1.73 -4.65 -9.55
N SER A 34 2.81 -4.61 -10.34
CA SER A 34 3.58 -5.82 -10.68
C SER A 34 4.55 -6.28 -9.58
N ASP A 35 4.86 -5.42 -8.60
CA ASP A 35 5.82 -5.74 -7.53
C ASP A 35 5.22 -6.60 -6.39
N GLU A 36 3.90 -6.78 -6.35
CA GLU A 36 3.22 -7.54 -5.30
C GLU A 36 2.94 -9.00 -5.68
N GLN A 37 3.71 -9.61 -6.59
CA GLN A 37 3.68 -11.07 -6.74
C GLN A 37 4.33 -11.69 -5.49
N PRO A 38 3.56 -12.38 -4.62
CA PRO A 38 4.12 -12.99 -3.42
C PRO A 38 5.12 -14.06 -3.86
N GLN A 39 6.41 -13.77 -3.66
CA GLN A 39 7.50 -14.74 -3.74
C GLN A 39 7.03 -16.00 -3.02
N LYS A 40 6.75 -17.07 -3.78
CA LYS A 40 6.43 -18.39 -3.27
C LYS A 40 7.64 -18.88 -2.48
N LYS A 41 7.68 -18.53 -1.19
CA LYS A 41 8.69 -19.01 -0.24
C LYS A 41 8.58 -20.53 -0.23
N LYS A 42 9.62 -21.20 -0.74
CA LYS A 42 9.77 -22.65 -0.66
C LYS A 42 9.63 -23.07 0.82
N PRO A 43 8.84 -24.12 1.12
CA PRO A 43 8.68 -24.61 2.50
C PRO A 43 10.05 -24.94 3.10
N PRO A 44 10.34 -24.50 4.34
CA PRO A 44 11.59 -24.85 5.00
C PRO A 44 11.63 -26.35 5.28
N GLU A 45 12.70 -26.96 4.78
CA GLU A 45 13.07 -28.36 4.97
C GLU A 45 13.36 -28.63 6.46
N ARG A 46 12.31 -29.00 7.21
CA ARG A 46 12.22 -30.27 7.95
C ARG A 46 13.51 -30.92 8.51
N LEU A 47 14.46 -30.22 9.13
CA LEU A 47 15.57 -30.88 9.83
C LEU A 47 15.06 -31.68 11.06
N PRO A 48 15.52 -32.93 11.27
CA PRO A 48 15.08 -33.77 12.40
C PRO A 48 15.62 -33.24 13.76
N PRO A 49 14.87 -33.50 14.85
CA PRO A 49 15.23 -33.01 16.19
C PRO A 49 16.51 -33.68 16.70
N ARG A 50 17.48 -32.85 17.09
CA ARG A 50 18.72 -33.27 17.77
C ARG A 50 18.38 -33.61 19.23
N PRO A 51 18.80 -34.77 19.76
CA PRO A 51 18.59 -35.13 21.17
C PRO A 51 19.21 -34.11 22.12
N GLU A 52 18.45 -33.73 23.15
CA GLU A 52 18.85 -32.81 24.21
C GLU A 52 19.95 -33.44 25.09
N GLU A 53 21.03 -32.70 25.28
CA GLU A 53 22.09 -33.01 26.24
C GLU A 53 21.81 -32.22 27.54
N PRO A 54 21.76 -32.88 28.72
CA PRO A 54 21.43 -32.22 29.97
C PRO A 54 22.59 -31.33 30.43
N ARG A 55 22.34 -30.03 30.51
CA ARG A 55 23.30 -29.04 31.03
C ARG A 55 23.05 -28.81 32.53
N PRO A 56 24.09 -28.87 33.38
CA PRO A 56 23.94 -28.75 34.83
C PRO A 56 23.57 -27.32 35.27
N GLU A 57 22.80 -27.27 36.34
CA GLU A 57 22.37 -26.08 37.07
C GLU A 57 23.56 -25.18 37.44
N GLN A 58 23.55 -23.93 36.98
CA GLN A 58 24.29 -22.84 37.61
C GLN A 58 23.29 -21.90 38.27
N GLN A 59 23.06 -22.15 39.55
CA GLN A 59 22.53 -21.18 40.49
C GLN A 59 23.59 -20.08 40.69
N GLY A 60 23.22 -18.82 40.43
CA GLY A 60 24.15 -17.70 40.62
C GLY A 60 23.47 -16.34 40.48
N ALA A 61 23.03 -15.81 41.63
CA ALA A 61 22.86 -14.39 41.95
C ALA A 61 21.91 -13.55 41.07
N GLN A 62 20.68 -13.41 41.57
CA GLN A 62 19.82 -12.25 41.35
C GLN A 62 20.55 -10.96 41.77
N GLN A 63 20.85 -10.09 40.80
CA GLN A 63 21.07 -8.67 41.05
C GLN A 63 19.93 -7.90 40.38
N VAL A 64 19.01 -7.42 41.21
CA VAL A 64 17.83 -6.65 40.80
C VAL A 64 18.28 -5.31 40.23
N ARG A 65 18.12 -5.12 38.91
CA ARG A 65 18.12 -3.80 38.25
C ARG A 65 16.67 -3.47 37.85
N PRO A 66 16.04 -2.43 38.41
CA PRO A 66 14.70 -2.01 38.04
C PRO A 66 14.77 -1.08 36.83
N ALA A 67 14.83 -1.64 35.62
CA ALA A 67 14.64 -0.91 34.35
C ALA A 67 14.20 -1.78 33.16
N GLU A 68 14.23 -3.11 33.26
CA GLU A 68 13.92 -4.03 32.13
C GLU A 68 12.53 -4.70 32.18
N GLN A 69 11.66 -4.39 33.15
CA GLN A 69 10.38 -5.10 33.27
C GLN A 69 9.42 -4.79 32.11
N GLY A 70 9.40 -3.56 31.58
CA GLY A 70 8.48 -3.18 30.49
C GLY A 70 8.72 -3.89 29.15
N GLN A 71 9.96 -4.28 28.83
CA GLN A 71 10.24 -5.00 27.56
C GLN A 71 9.98 -6.50 27.66
N ARG A 72 9.99 -7.08 28.87
CA ARG A 72 9.72 -8.50 29.07
C ARG A 72 8.23 -8.81 29.00
N ASP A 73 7.38 -7.91 29.48
CA ASP A 73 5.92 -8.04 29.30
C ASP A 73 5.52 -8.01 27.82
N LEU A 74 6.08 -7.07 27.05
CA LEU A 74 5.78 -6.98 25.61
C LEU A 74 6.21 -8.23 24.84
N ARG A 75 7.32 -8.88 25.22
CA ARG A 75 7.72 -10.15 24.58
C ARG A 75 6.78 -11.30 24.94
N ALA A 76 6.35 -11.39 26.19
CA ALA A 76 5.42 -12.42 26.63
C ALA A 76 4.06 -12.29 25.94
N GLU A 77 3.56 -11.06 25.78
CA GLU A 77 2.28 -10.78 25.14
C GLU A 77 2.31 -11.08 23.63
N VAL A 78 3.42 -10.78 22.94
CA VAL A 78 3.62 -11.12 21.52
C VAL A 78 3.71 -12.63 21.30
N ASP A 79 4.39 -13.36 22.18
CA ASP A 79 4.47 -14.83 22.10
C ASP A 79 3.10 -15.48 22.36
N GLU A 80 2.30 -14.93 23.28
CA GLU A 80 0.93 -15.39 23.52
C GLU A 80 0.02 -15.13 22.32
N PHE A 81 0.16 -13.98 21.66
CA PHE A 81 -0.58 -13.63 20.44
C PHE A 81 -0.20 -14.50 19.24
N LEU A 82 1.09 -14.78 19.05
CA LEU A 82 1.60 -15.70 18.02
C LEU A 82 1.17 -17.14 18.27
N ARG A 83 1.04 -17.54 19.54
CA ARG A 83 0.54 -18.87 19.91
C ARG A 83 -0.97 -18.99 19.68
N LYS A 84 -1.75 -17.94 19.99
CA LYS A 84 -3.20 -17.91 19.77
C LYS A 84 -3.57 -17.92 18.28
N SER A 85 -2.82 -17.21 17.44
CA SER A 85 -3.02 -17.19 15.99
C SER A 85 -2.68 -18.52 15.30
N LYS A 86 -1.70 -19.28 15.81
CA LYS A 86 -1.37 -20.62 15.30
C LYS A 86 -2.38 -21.70 15.68
N GLN A 87 -3.23 -21.45 16.67
CA GLN A 87 -4.26 -22.40 17.12
C GLN A 87 -5.63 -22.14 16.49
N GLN A 88 -5.75 -21.17 15.59
CA GLN A 88 -7.00 -20.98 14.86
C GLN A 88 -7.20 -22.17 13.91
N PRO A 89 -8.27 -22.97 14.08
CA PRO A 89 -8.49 -24.15 13.28
C PRO A 89 -8.66 -23.73 11.82
N VAL A 90 -7.73 -24.18 10.97
CA VAL A 90 -7.85 -24.06 9.53
C VAL A 90 -9.11 -24.81 9.14
N VAL A 91 -10.19 -24.07 8.88
CA VAL A 91 -11.38 -24.63 8.24
C VAL A 91 -10.89 -25.21 6.93
N GLN A 92 -10.90 -26.54 6.89
CA GLN A 92 -10.38 -27.36 5.80
C GLN A 92 -11.23 -27.08 4.57
N GLN A 93 -10.81 -26.09 3.79
CA GLN A 93 -11.41 -25.76 2.51
C GLN A 93 -11.20 -26.98 1.60
N GLN A 94 -12.26 -27.77 1.42
CA GLN A 94 -12.27 -28.95 0.57
C GLN A 94 -11.74 -28.57 -0.81
N ALA A 95 -10.67 -29.24 -1.23
CA ALA A 95 -10.09 -29.11 -2.54
C ALA A 95 -11.16 -29.38 -3.61
N PRO A 96 -11.34 -28.50 -4.62
CA PRO A 96 -12.11 -28.81 -5.80
C PRO A 96 -11.50 -30.04 -6.48
N ARG A 97 -12.29 -31.12 -6.59
CA ARG A 97 -11.93 -32.31 -7.37
C ARG A 97 -11.55 -31.87 -8.78
N GLU A 98 -10.35 -32.27 -9.22
CA GLU A 98 -9.93 -32.23 -10.61
C GLU A 98 -10.98 -32.94 -11.48
N GLN A 99 -11.83 -32.16 -12.14
CA GLN A 99 -12.63 -32.65 -13.24
C GLN A 99 -11.70 -32.75 -14.45
N ARG A 100 -11.44 -33.99 -14.86
CA ARG A 100 -10.91 -34.34 -16.18
C ARG A 100 -11.57 -33.47 -17.25
N PRO A 101 -10.82 -32.88 -18.19
CA PRO A 101 -11.43 -32.24 -19.35
C PRO A 101 -12.02 -33.33 -20.24
N ALA A 102 -13.30 -33.64 -20.03
CA ALA A 102 -14.13 -34.16 -21.10
C ALA A 102 -14.22 -33.05 -22.13
N LYS A 103 -13.74 -33.34 -23.34
CA LYS A 103 -13.82 -32.52 -24.53
C LYS A 103 -15.29 -32.18 -24.82
N LEU A 104 -15.77 -31.10 -24.23
CA LEU A 104 -17.07 -30.51 -24.51
C LEU A 104 -16.89 -29.64 -25.74
N VAL A 105 -17.33 -30.16 -26.88
CA VAL A 105 -17.66 -29.35 -28.05
C VAL A 105 -18.82 -28.45 -27.61
N VAL A 106 -18.49 -27.25 -27.15
CA VAL A 106 -19.47 -26.18 -26.94
C VAL A 106 -19.48 -25.36 -28.22
N GLU A 107 -20.31 -25.82 -29.14
CA GLU A 107 -20.94 -24.95 -30.13
C GLU A 107 -22.11 -24.26 -29.41
N LEU A 108 -21.80 -23.14 -28.75
CA LEU A 108 -22.77 -22.13 -28.37
C LEU A 108 -22.05 -20.79 -28.44
N GLU A 109 -22.25 -20.15 -29.59
CA GLU A 109 -22.17 -18.72 -29.78
C GLU A 109 -22.92 -18.02 -28.62
N PRO A 110 -22.25 -17.25 -27.75
CA PRO A 110 -22.97 -16.44 -26.79
C PRO A 110 -23.61 -15.28 -27.56
N GLU A 111 -24.92 -15.36 -27.79
CA GLU A 111 -25.73 -14.15 -27.96
C GLU A 111 -25.39 -13.23 -26.79
N ALA A 112 -24.72 -12.12 -27.08
CA ALA A 112 -24.56 -11.05 -26.12
C ALA A 112 -25.98 -10.56 -25.76
N PRO A 113 -26.44 -10.67 -24.50
CA PRO A 113 -27.75 -10.13 -24.14
C PRO A 113 -27.74 -8.64 -24.43
N ALA A 114 -28.53 -8.25 -25.41
CA ALA A 114 -28.67 -6.86 -25.82
C ALA A 114 -29.27 -6.05 -24.67
N GLY A 115 -28.48 -5.10 -24.15
CA GLY A 115 -29.01 -3.84 -23.62
C GLY A 115 -29.55 -3.80 -22.20
N GLU A 116 -29.30 -4.79 -21.34
CA GLU A 116 -29.57 -4.58 -19.91
C GLU A 116 -28.56 -3.61 -19.31
N SER A 117 -29.05 -2.46 -18.87
CA SER A 117 -28.23 -1.47 -18.21
C SER A 117 -27.70 -2.05 -16.89
N LEU A 118 -26.45 -1.73 -16.54
CA LEU A 118 -25.86 -2.08 -15.24
C LEU A 118 -26.77 -1.66 -14.07
N SER A 119 -27.49 -0.55 -14.23
CA SER A 119 -28.53 -0.10 -13.30
C SER A 119 -29.65 -1.12 -13.12
N ASP A 120 -30.18 -1.72 -14.19
CA ASP A 120 -31.24 -2.73 -14.09
C ASP A 120 -30.74 -4.00 -13.38
N HIS A 121 -29.49 -4.39 -13.65
CA HIS A 121 -28.86 -5.53 -12.99
C HIS A 121 -28.71 -5.31 -11.48
N VAL A 122 -28.25 -4.12 -11.08
CA VAL A 122 -28.12 -3.74 -9.66
C VAL A 122 -29.49 -3.60 -9.00
N GLN A 123 -30.48 -3.00 -9.67
CA GLN A 123 -31.84 -2.84 -9.16
C GLN A 123 -32.46 -4.20 -8.81
N ARG A 124 -32.30 -5.21 -9.67
CA ARG A 124 -32.82 -6.58 -9.41
C ARG A 124 -32.12 -7.27 -8.26
N HIS A 125 -30.83 -7.01 -8.08
CA HIS A 125 -30.08 -7.58 -6.97
C HIS A 125 -30.47 -6.93 -5.63
N ILE A 126 -30.71 -5.61 -5.64
CA ILE A 126 -31.11 -4.86 -4.44
C ILE A 126 -32.54 -5.19 -4.03
N THR A 127 -33.48 -5.35 -4.97
CA THR A 127 -34.88 -5.68 -4.63
C THR A 127 -35.05 -7.08 -4.04
N HIS A 128 -34.13 -8.00 -4.31
CA HIS A 128 -34.16 -9.36 -3.75
C HIS A 128 -33.55 -9.42 -2.33
N LEU A 129 -32.77 -8.42 -1.92
CA LEU A 129 -32.24 -8.35 -0.56
C LEU A 129 -33.33 -7.81 0.37
N GLN A 130 -33.64 -8.56 1.43
CA GLN A 130 -34.57 -8.09 2.45
C GLN A 130 -33.97 -6.85 3.14
N GLU A 131 -34.80 -5.82 3.36
CA GLU A 131 -34.39 -4.55 3.98
C GLU A 131 -33.63 -4.74 5.32
N SER A 132 -34.00 -5.79 6.07
CA SER A 132 -33.31 -6.20 7.30
C SER A 132 -31.86 -6.63 7.07
N GLN A 133 -31.57 -7.39 6.01
CA GLN A 133 -30.22 -7.82 5.66
C GLN A 133 -29.36 -6.65 5.17
N LEU A 134 -29.98 -5.69 4.47
CA LEU A 134 -29.29 -4.48 4.02
C LEU A 134 -28.88 -3.61 5.22
N ALA A 135 -29.77 -3.43 6.20
CA ALA A 135 -29.47 -2.67 7.41
C ALA A 135 -28.34 -3.32 8.22
N GLU A 136 -28.34 -4.65 8.34
CA GLU A 136 -27.28 -5.40 9.05
C GLU A 136 -25.93 -5.30 8.33
N GLN A 137 -25.91 -5.45 7.01
CA GLN A 137 -24.70 -5.26 6.20
C GLN A 137 -24.18 -3.83 6.26
N ALA A 138 -25.07 -2.83 6.22
CA ALA A 138 -24.69 -1.43 6.34
C ALA A 138 -24.08 -1.13 7.71
N ALA A 139 -24.64 -1.69 8.79
CA ALA A 139 -24.07 -1.57 10.13
C ALA A 139 -22.67 -2.21 10.22
N HIS A 140 -22.51 -3.41 9.67
CA HIS A 140 -21.21 -4.12 9.67
C HIS A 140 -20.15 -3.42 8.81
N LEU A 141 -20.55 -2.83 7.67
CA LEU A 141 -19.66 -1.99 6.87
C LEU A 141 -19.27 -0.72 7.62
N GLY A 142 -20.21 -0.07 8.31
CA GLY A 142 -19.90 1.09 9.15
C GLY A 142 -18.88 0.78 10.24
N GLU A 143 -19.02 -0.36 10.92
CA GLU A 143 -18.06 -0.82 11.93
C GLU A 143 -16.69 -1.12 11.33
N GLN A 144 -16.63 -1.82 10.18
CA GLN A 144 -15.37 -2.07 9.48
C GLN A 144 -14.66 -0.80 9.02
N VAL A 145 -15.41 0.19 8.53
CA VAL A 145 -14.86 1.48 8.10
C VAL A 145 -14.30 2.25 9.30
N ALA A 146 -15.00 2.27 10.43
CA ALA A 146 -14.51 2.89 11.67
C ALA A 146 -13.19 2.23 12.14
N LEU A 147 -13.14 0.89 12.17
CA LEU A 147 -11.92 0.16 12.54
C LEU A 147 -10.77 0.37 11.54
N ALA A 148 -11.07 0.57 10.26
CA ALA A 148 -10.06 0.88 9.26
C ALA A 148 -9.49 2.29 9.45
N ASP A 149 -10.34 3.27 9.76
CA ASP A 149 -9.93 4.65 10.02
C ASP A 149 -9.01 4.73 11.25
N ASP A 150 -9.40 4.07 12.36
CA ASP A 150 -8.58 3.98 13.57
C ASP A 150 -7.19 3.41 13.30
N LYS A 151 -7.09 2.37 12.45
CA LYS A 151 -5.81 1.77 12.06
C LYS A 151 -4.95 2.71 11.22
N VAL A 152 -5.57 3.46 10.31
CA VAL A 152 -4.86 4.45 9.49
C VAL A 152 -4.34 5.56 10.39
N GLN A 153 -5.17 6.09 11.29
CA GLN A 153 -4.80 7.14 12.24
C GLN A 153 -3.66 6.67 13.16
N ALA A 154 -3.74 5.47 13.73
CA ALA A 154 -2.68 4.90 14.55
C ALA A 154 -1.35 4.74 13.78
N ARG A 155 -1.42 4.35 12.50
CA ARG A 155 -0.24 4.21 11.64
C ARG A 155 0.38 5.57 11.30
N LEU A 156 -0.45 6.59 11.07
CA LEU A 156 0.00 7.96 10.85
C LEU A 156 0.70 8.49 12.10
N ASP A 157 0.08 8.36 13.26
CA ASP A 157 0.68 8.77 14.54
C ASP A 157 2.02 8.08 14.80
N ALA A 158 2.12 6.78 14.53
CA ALA A 158 3.38 6.04 14.65
C ALA A 158 4.47 6.58 13.71
N LYS A 159 4.13 6.88 12.45
CA LYS A 159 5.06 7.44 11.47
C LYS A 159 5.48 8.88 11.84
N PHE A 160 4.55 9.70 12.32
CA PHE A 160 4.85 11.06 12.75
C PHE A 160 5.71 11.09 14.01
N LYS A 161 5.37 10.31 15.04
CA LYS A 161 6.20 10.19 16.27
C LYS A 161 7.62 9.75 15.94
N HIS A 162 7.78 8.76 15.07
CA HIS A 162 9.11 8.30 14.65
C HIS A 162 9.89 9.37 13.88
N ARG A 163 9.23 10.09 12.95
CA ARG A 163 9.88 11.16 12.17
C ARG A 163 10.26 12.34 13.06
N LEU A 164 9.38 12.79 13.94
CA LEU A 164 9.67 13.89 14.87
C LEU A 164 10.82 13.52 15.84
N GLY A 165 10.87 12.27 16.30
CA GLY A 165 12.01 11.78 17.09
C GLY A 165 13.33 11.83 16.32
N SER A 166 13.32 11.41 15.05
CA SER A 166 14.53 11.44 14.20
C SER A 166 15.00 12.85 13.84
N ILE A 167 14.10 13.83 13.75
CA ILE A 167 14.45 15.22 13.45
C ILE A 167 15.11 15.86 14.67
N LYS A 168 14.54 15.68 15.88
CA LYS A 168 15.14 16.19 17.12
C LYS A 168 16.52 15.57 17.40
N SER A 169 16.69 14.28 17.10
CA SER A 169 17.99 13.60 17.29
C SER A 169 19.07 14.10 16.33
N ARG A 170 18.70 14.70 15.19
CA ARG A 170 19.64 15.29 14.22
C ARG A 170 20.06 16.71 14.59
N GLU A 171 19.28 17.41 15.42
CA GLU A 171 19.56 18.79 15.84
C GLU A 171 20.52 18.87 17.05
N GLU A 172 20.75 17.75 17.75
CA GLU A 172 21.70 17.66 18.87
C GLU A 172 23.13 17.17 18.48
N GLU A 173 23.42 16.95 17.20
CA GLU A 173 24.82 16.73 16.76
C GLU A 173 25.56 18.08 16.65
N PRO A 174 26.78 18.21 17.20
CA PRO A 174 27.43 19.49 17.42
C PRO A 174 27.77 20.16 16.08
N THR A 175 27.42 21.45 16.03
CA THR A 175 27.67 22.43 14.98
C THR A 175 29.14 22.43 14.55
N LEU A 176 29.47 21.61 13.55
CA LEU A 176 30.68 21.80 12.75
C LEU A 176 30.41 22.93 11.75
N ALA A 177 31.34 23.87 11.73
CA ALA A 177 31.36 25.12 10.98
C ALA A 177 30.65 25.05 9.62
N VAL A 178 29.72 25.98 9.41
CA VAL A 178 29.10 26.26 8.11
C VAL A 178 30.18 26.73 7.15
N VAL A 179 30.69 25.80 6.34
CA VAL A 179 31.40 26.11 5.11
C VAL A 179 30.35 26.65 4.14
N VAL A 180 30.48 27.93 3.79
CA VAL A 180 29.71 28.55 2.72
C VAL A 180 30.17 27.87 1.43
N GLU A 181 29.40 26.91 0.93
CA GLU A 181 29.69 26.25 -0.34
C GLU A 181 29.61 27.27 -1.49
N PRO A 182 30.59 27.25 -2.42
CA PRO A 182 30.54 28.07 -3.62
C PRO A 182 29.34 27.67 -4.48
N GLY A 183 28.73 28.64 -5.16
CA GLY A 183 27.45 28.52 -5.86
C GLY A 183 27.28 27.25 -6.70
N VAL A 184 26.04 26.78 -6.77
CA VAL A 184 25.63 25.54 -7.45
C VAL A 184 26.16 25.51 -8.88
N GLY A 185 27.23 24.74 -9.09
CA GLY A 185 27.84 24.54 -10.40
C GLY A 185 27.01 23.61 -11.29
N PRO A 186 27.22 23.64 -12.62
CA PRO A 186 26.49 22.80 -13.57
C PRO A 186 26.62 21.29 -13.28
N ASP A 187 27.78 20.86 -12.77
CA ASP A 187 28.02 19.45 -12.40
C ASP A 187 27.17 19.01 -11.19
N GLN A 188 26.88 19.93 -10.26
CA GLN A 188 26.03 19.65 -9.12
C GLN A 188 24.56 19.56 -9.54
N ILE A 189 24.14 20.37 -10.51
CA ILE A 189 22.81 20.25 -11.13
C ILE A 189 22.69 18.92 -11.87
N ALA A 190 23.72 18.50 -12.61
CA ALA A 190 23.73 17.19 -13.28
C ALA A 190 23.62 16.05 -12.26
N ALA A 191 24.33 16.12 -11.12
CA ALA A 191 24.21 15.16 -10.04
C ALA A 191 22.82 15.16 -9.38
N MET A 192 22.20 16.34 -9.20
CA MET A 192 20.82 16.47 -8.73
C MET A 192 19.80 15.92 -9.72
N LEU A 193 20.04 16.04 -11.03
CA LEU A 193 19.15 15.47 -12.05
C LEU A 193 19.41 13.98 -12.28
N ALA A 194 20.57 13.45 -11.90
CA ALA A 194 20.87 12.02 -11.99
C ALA A 194 20.09 11.18 -10.95
N SER A 195 19.66 11.79 -9.84
CA SER A 195 18.84 11.12 -8.83
C SER A 195 17.35 11.36 -9.07
N PRO A 196 16.53 10.30 -9.17
CA PRO A 196 15.09 10.43 -9.40
C PRO A 196 14.34 11.05 -8.20
N GLU A 197 14.89 10.94 -6.98
CA GLU A 197 14.31 11.55 -5.78
C GLU A 197 14.40 13.08 -5.79
N SER A 198 15.53 13.63 -6.27
CA SER A 198 15.72 15.08 -6.37
C SER A 198 14.86 15.69 -7.47
N ILE A 199 14.63 14.98 -8.58
CA ILE A 199 13.66 15.41 -9.61
C ILE A 199 12.26 15.54 -9.01
N LYS A 200 11.78 14.52 -8.27
CA LYS A 200 10.46 14.57 -7.61
C LYS A 200 10.36 15.76 -6.65
N THR A 201 11.41 15.98 -5.87
CA THR A 201 11.46 17.10 -4.92
C THR A 201 11.39 18.45 -5.63
N ALA A 202 12.09 18.60 -6.76
CA ALA A 202 12.03 19.81 -7.59
C ALA A 202 10.63 20.03 -8.19
N ILE A 203 9.96 18.98 -8.65
CA ILE A 203 8.58 19.07 -9.17
C ILE A 203 7.61 19.53 -8.06
N ILE A 204 7.69 18.94 -6.87
CA ILE A 204 6.84 19.33 -5.73
C ILE A 204 7.10 20.79 -5.34
N LEU A 205 8.36 21.22 -5.28
CA LEU A 205 8.69 22.62 -5.02
C LEU A 205 8.12 23.54 -6.10
N ASN A 206 8.25 23.16 -7.37
CA ASN A 206 7.68 23.94 -8.46
C ASN A 206 6.15 24.02 -8.37
N GLU A 207 5.47 22.93 -8.00
CA GLU A 207 4.02 22.89 -7.80
C GLU A 207 3.56 23.77 -6.60
N ILE A 208 4.35 23.83 -5.52
CA ILE A 208 4.04 24.69 -4.37
C ILE A 208 4.22 26.17 -4.73
N LEU A 209 5.26 26.47 -5.50
CA LEU A 209 5.57 27.84 -5.93
C LEU A 209 4.58 28.33 -7.00
N GLN A 210 4.20 27.45 -7.92
CA GLN A 210 3.12 27.66 -8.87
C GLN A 210 1.79 27.33 -8.21
N ARG A 211 1.36 28.19 -7.26
CA ARG A 211 0.00 28.08 -6.73
C ARG A 211 -0.99 28.03 -7.89
N PRO A 212 -1.90 27.04 -7.95
CA PRO A 212 -2.89 26.97 -9.01
C PRO A 212 -3.84 28.16 -8.89
N THR A 213 -3.57 29.22 -9.67
CA THR A 213 -4.43 30.40 -9.79
C THR A 213 -5.64 30.13 -10.68
N ASP A 214 -5.71 28.96 -11.31
CA ASP A 214 -6.69 28.62 -12.35
C ASP A 214 -7.84 27.73 -11.84
N ARG A 215 -8.02 27.64 -10.52
CA ARG A 215 -9.03 26.76 -9.88
C ARG A 215 -10.12 27.51 -9.10
N TRP A 216 -10.31 28.80 -9.34
CA TRP A 216 -11.37 29.61 -8.72
C TRP A 216 -12.07 30.48 -9.75
#